data_AF-A0A4U5UHZ1-F1
#
_entry.id   AF-A0A4U5UHZ1-F1
#
_cell.length_a   1.000
_cell.length_b   1.000
_cell.length_c   1.000
_cell.angle_alpha   90.00
_cell.angle_beta   90.00
_cell.angle_gamma   90.00
#
_symmetry.space_group_name_H-M   'P 1'
#
loop_
_entity.id
_entity.type
_entity.pdbx_description
1 polymer ?
#
loop_
_entity_poly.entity_id
_entity_poly.type
_entity_poly.pdbx_seq_one_letter_code
_entity_poly.pdbx_strand_id
1 'polypeptide(L)'
;MTIHALHKCEDGHSYEAFAHYTANATGTVNVSEDPSLGGTYSGVEQMGLLWSVRPVPGSKPGVRLRKVNVQTPMEVTISVYQGHQTEGFMDQVPLVGVLVERWYMAPGIRRIPITEDGLTATLFLPSGPGPFPGLLDLWGGEGKLIEYRAALLASHGIACLTLDYLTPEITMETGKMVDSQYIEVGRLQCPLLLVVGEDDQNWPAYESAMDMKEMMEKAGNSHLLTVLSYLNAGHLIEPPYTPHTRATAFCSAASVEEVMALWGGETVAHSRTQEDAWKKMLTFLKENLYGSSNCVF
;
A
#
# COMPACT_ATOMS: atom_id res chain seq x y z
N MET A 1 8.90 -18.43 -23.16
CA MET A 1 8.20 -17.15 -23.45
C MET A 1 8.40 -16.22 -22.28
N THR A 2 8.33 -14.92 -22.53
CA THR A 2 8.33 -13.90 -21.47
C THR A 2 6.94 -13.31 -21.37
N ILE A 3 6.37 -13.26 -20.17
CA ILE A 3 5.20 -12.43 -19.88
C ILE A 3 5.72 -11.16 -19.24
N HIS A 4 5.36 -10.01 -19.80
CA HIS A 4 5.79 -8.67 -19.38
C HIS A 4 4.57 -7.86 -18.96
N ALA A 5 4.69 -7.12 -17.88
CA ALA A 5 3.71 -6.16 -17.41
C ALA A 5 4.32 -4.76 -17.51
N LEU A 6 3.57 -3.82 -18.09
CA LEU A 6 3.97 -2.42 -18.22
C LEU A 6 2.86 -1.52 -17.69
N HIS A 7 3.23 -0.60 -16.80
CA HIS A 7 2.37 0.45 -16.30
C HIS A 7 3.04 1.81 -16.46
N LYS A 8 2.30 2.80 -16.98
CA LYS A 8 2.71 4.20 -16.95
C LYS A 8 1.85 4.92 -15.92
N CYS A 9 2.47 5.44 -14.87
CA CYS A 9 1.76 6.12 -13.80
C CYS A 9 1.49 7.59 -14.10
N GLU A 10 0.69 8.21 -13.23
CA GLU A 10 0.10 9.53 -13.43
C GLU A 10 1.13 10.67 -13.41
N ASP A 11 2.31 10.43 -12.81
CA ASP A 11 3.47 11.34 -12.84
C ASP A 11 4.34 11.17 -14.10
N GLY A 12 3.97 10.26 -15.01
CA GLY A 12 4.64 10.03 -16.29
C GLY A 12 5.76 8.97 -16.24
N HIS A 13 6.09 8.43 -15.07
CA HIS A 13 7.07 7.35 -14.97
C HIS A 13 6.52 6.02 -15.48
N SER A 14 7.41 5.17 -15.99
CA SER A 14 7.04 3.83 -16.47
C SER A 14 7.67 2.77 -15.58
N TYR A 15 6.88 1.73 -15.36
CA TYR A 15 7.15 0.67 -14.42
C TYR A 15 6.89 -0.66 -15.12
N GLU A 16 7.80 -1.62 -14.94
CA GLU A 16 7.71 -2.93 -15.56
C GLU A 16 7.97 -4.09 -14.59
N ALA A 17 7.39 -5.24 -14.91
CA ALA A 17 7.77 -6.55 -14.38
C ALA A 17 7.82 -7.55 -15.53
N PHE A 18 8.58 -8.62 -15.39
CA PHE A 18 8.52 -9.72 -16.35
C PHE A 18 8.92 -11.05 -15.71
N ALA A 19 8.40 -12.12 -16.30
CA ALA A 19 8.68 -13.47 -15.86
C ALA A 19 8.82 -14.42 -17.06
N HIS A 20 9.70 -15.41 -16.89
CA HIS A 20 10.02 -16.42 -17.89
C HIS A 20 9.25 -17.69 -17.65
N TYR A 21 8.52 -18.15 -18.66
CA TYR A 21 7.74 -19.38 -18.58
C TYR A 21 8.06 -20.31 -19.75
N THR A 22 7.81 -21.60 -19.53
CA THR A 22 7.84 -22.63 -20.57
C THR A 22 6.44 -23.16 -20.71
N ALA A 23 5.88 -23.08 -21.93
CA ALA A 23 4.56 -23.63 -22.18
C ALA A 23 4.59 -25.15 -22.06
N ASN A 24 3.50 -25.74 -21.60
CA ASN A 24 3.32 -27.18 -21.59
C ASN A 24 3.15 -27.73 -23.04
N ALA A 25 2.95 -29.04 -23.17
CA ALA A 25 2.80 -29.70 -24.48
C ALA A 25 1.61 -29.19 -25.31
N THR A 26 0.62 -28.52 -24.70
CA THR A 26 -0.52 -27.90 -25.40
C THR A 26 -0.31 -26.41 -25.71
N GLY A 27 0.88 -25.86 -25.40
CA GLY A 27 1.18 -24.44 -25.62
C GLY A 27 0.57 -23.51 -24.56
N THR A 28 0.20 -24.05 -23.39
CA THR A 28 -0.43 -23.29 -22.29
C THR A 28 0.58 -22.95 -21.21
N VAL A 29 0.43 -21.76 -20.61
CA VAL A 29 1.09 -21.35 -19.36
C VAL A 29 -0.01 -20.92 -18.39
N ASN A 30 0.01 -21.47 -17.18
CA ASN A 30 -0.84 -21.05 -16.08
C ASN A 30 0.02 -20.38 -14.99
N VAL A 31 -0.05 -19.05 -14.89
CA VAL A 31 0.81 -18.28 -13.97
C VAL A 31 0.56 -18.55 -12.49
N SER A 32 -0.56 -19.19 -12.12
CA SER A 32 -0.83 -19.61 -10.74
C SER A 32 -0.27 -20.99 -10.39
N GLU A 33 0.23 -21.75 -11.36
CA GLU A 33 0.68 -23.14 -11.18
C GLU A 33 2.10 -23.36 -11.72
N ASP A 34 2.42 -22.76 -12.87
CA ASP A 34 3.72 -22.87 -13.51
C ASP A 34 4.72 -21.89 -12.85
N PRO A 35 5.93 -22.34 -12.50
CA PRO A 35 6.93 -21.47 -11.89
C PRO A 35 7.54 -20.53 -12.94
N SER A 36 7.68 -19.26 -12.58
CA SER A 36 8.60 -18.36 -13.28
C SER A 36 10.03 -18.88 -13.12
N LEU A 37 10.74 -19.02 -14.24
CA LEU A 37 12.12 -19.49 -14.31
C LEU A 37 13.15 -18.36 -14.13
N GLY A 38 12.69 -17.11 -14.12
CA GLY A 38 13.53 -15.93 -14.03
C GLY A 38 12.79 -14.65 -14.41
N GLY A 39 13.46 -13.52 -14.20
CA GLY A 39 12.91 -12.18 -14.45
C GLY A 39 12.89 -11.35 -13.18
N THR A 40 11.85 -10.55 -12.99
CA THR A 40 11.68 -9.74 -11.76
C THR A 40 11.25 -10.57 -10.56
N TYR A 41 10.85 -11.83 -10.77
CA TYR A 41 10.60 -12.84 -9.75
C TYR A 41 10.75 -14.26 -10.32
N SER A 42 10.87 -15.25 -9.44
CA SER A 42 10.95 -16.68 -9.78
C SER A 42 10.03 -17.51 -8.88
N GLY A 43 9.67 -18.72 -9.32
CA GLY A 43 8.76 -19.61 -8.60
C GLY A 43 7.28 -19.37 -8.94
N VAL A 44 6.39 -20.05 -8.23
CA VAL A 44 4.94 -19.97 -8.43
C VAL A 44 4.41 -18.78 -7.65
N GLU A 45 4.28 -17.64 -8.33
CA GLU A 45 3.89 -16.36 -7.74
C GLU A 45 2.80 -15.72 -8.62
N GLN A 46 1.54 -16.08 -8.36
CA GLN A 46 0.38 -15.71 -9.19
C GLN A 46 0.29 -14.20 -9.46
N MET A 47 0.66 -13.38 -8.48
CA MET A 47 0.60 -11.92 -8.54
C MET A 47 1.99 -11.28 -8.75
N GLY A 48 2.99 -12.08 -9.11
CA GLY A 48 4.39 -11.67 -9.30
C GLY A 48 4.54 -10.49 -10.24
N LEU A 49 3.83 -10.51 -11.38
CA LEU A 49 3.85 -9.42 -12.37
C LEU A 49 3.35 -8.07 -11.84
N LEU A 50 2.73 -8.02 -10.65
CA LEU A 50 2.24 -6.78 -10.06
C LEU A 50 3.08 -6.33 -8.87
N TRP A 51 3.36 -7.23 -7.92
CA TRP A 51 4.14 -6.85 -6.74
C TRP A 51 5.63 -6.65 -7.05
N SER A 52 6.16 -7.31 -8.10
CA SER A 52 7.57 -7.22 -8.48
C SER A 52 7.87 -6.09 -9.47
N VAL A 53 6.89 -5.22 -9.72
CA VAL A 53 7.04 -4.11 -10.66
C VAL A 53 8.12 -3.15 -10.18
N ARG A 54 9.01 -2.74 -11.08
CA ARG A 54 10.11 -1.82 -10.81
C ARG A 54 10.13 -0.70 -11.86
N PRO A 55 10.74 0.46 -11.58
CA PRO A 55 10.95 1.48 -12.62
C PRO A 55 11.69 0.89 -13.82
N VAL A 56 11.30 1.28 -15.04
CA VAL A 56 11.99 0.83 -16.26
C VAL A 56 13.46 1.27 -16.25
N PRO A 57 14.38 0.53 -16.89
CA PRO A 57 15.78 0.93 -17.03
C PRO A 57 15.93 2.37 -17.54
N GLY A 58 16.80 3.16 -16.90
CA GLY A 58 17.01 4.57 -17.23
C GLY A 58 16.08 5.58 -16.53
N SER A 59 15.14 5.11 -15.69
CA SER A 59 14.30 5.99 -14.87
C SER A 59 15.10 6.84 -13.87
N LYS A 60 14.54 8.00 -13.47
CA LYS A 60 15.11 8.81 -12.38
C LYS A 60 15.25 7.93 -11.12
N PRO A 61 16.38 7.96 -10.40
CA PRO A 61 16.51 7.29 -9.12
C PRO A 61 15.47 7.77 -8.10
N GLY A 62 15.03 6.86 -7.24
CA GLY A 62 14.19 7.22 -6.09
C GLY A 62 12.73 7.54 -6.40
N VAL A 63 12.22 7.15 -7.58
CA VAL A 63 10.78 7.26 -7.91
C VAL A 63 9.96 6.20 -7.15
N ARG A 64 8.75 6.56 -6.75
CA ARG A 64 7.81 5.67 -6.04
C ARG A 64 6.47 5.67 -6.75
N LEU A 65 5.94 4.48 -7.00
CA LEU A 65 4.61 4.34 -7.55
C LEU A 65 3.57 4.75 -6.50
N ARG A 66 2.76 5.77 -6.82
CA ARG A 66 1.62 6.17 -6.00
C ARG A 66 0.42 6.41 -6.89
N LYS A 67 -0.77 6.03 -6.41
CA LYS A 67 -2.02 6.38 -7.06
C LYS A 67 -2.45 7.76 -6.58
N VAL A 68 -2.64 8.70 -7.50
CA VAL A 68 -3.10 10.06 -7.21
C VAL A 68 -4.61 10.14 -7.43
N ASN A 69 -5.10 9.73 -8.60
CA ASN A 69 -6.54 9.80 -8.91
C ASN A 69 -7.24 8.45 -8.72
N VAL A 70 -7.84 8.22 -7.56
CA VAL A 70 -8.55 6.97 -7.24
C VAL A 70 -9.81 6.71 -8.08
N GLN A 71 -10.31 7.72 -8.82
CA GLN A 71 -11.49 7.58 -9.68
C GLN A 71 -11.17 6.98 -11.05
N THR A 72 -9.89 6.76 -11.38
CA THR A 72 -9.44 6.07 -12.60
C THR A 72 -8.71 4.78 -12.23
N PRO A 73 -8.72 3.76 -13.10
CA PRO A 73 -7.97 2.55 -12.84
C PRO A 73 -6.45 2.79 -12.96
N MET A 74 -5.67 1.89 -12.37
CA MET A 74 -4.30 1.64 -12.78
C MET A 74 -4.35 0.69 -13.98
N GLU A 75 -3.89 1.19 -15.12
CA GLU A 75 -3.84 0.43 -16.37
C GLU A 75 -2.51 -0.33 -16.50
N VAL A 76 -2.57 -1.64 -16.63
CA VAL A 76 -1.39 -2.50 -16.79
C VAL A 76 -1.52 -3.26 -18.11
N THR A 77 -0.60 -3.01 -19.04
CA THR A 77 -0.51 -3.79 -20.27
C THR A 77 0.27 -5.06 -20.00
N ILE A 78 -0.36 -6.21 -20.22
CA ILE A 78 0.26 -7.53 -20.12
C ILE A 78 0.55 -8.03 -21.54
N SER A 79 1.81 -8.27 -21.84
CA SER A 79 2.29 -8.67 -23.17
C SER A 79 3.07 -9.98 -23.11
N VAL A 80 2.97 -10.78 -24.16
CA VAL A 80 3.73 -12.04 -24.30
C VAL A 80 4.76 -11.90 -25.40
N TYR A 81 6.01 -12.25 -25.11
CA TYR A 81 7.13 -12.21 -26.04
C TYR A 81 7.71 -13.60 -26.29
N GLN A 82 8.26 -13.81 -27.49
CA GLN A 82 8.92 -15.05 -27.85
C GLN A 82 10.29 -15.18 -27.17
N GLY A 83 10.61 -16.37 -26.64
CA GLY A 83 11.87 -16.64 -25.94
C GLY A 83 11.86 -16.18 -24.48
N HIS A 84 13.02 -16.23 -23.83
CA HIS A 84 13.25 -15.70 -22.47
C HIS A 84 14.03 -14.39 -22.58
N GLN A 85 13.30 -13.31 -22.82
CA GLN A 85 13.83 -11.96 -22.98
C GLN A 85 13.96 -11.25 -21.64
N THR A 86 14.99 -10.42 -21.47
CA THR A 86 15.27 -9.69 -20.23
C THR A 86 15.28 -8.17 -20.38
N GLU A 87 15.29 -7.67 -21.62
CA GLU A 87 15.37 -6.25 -21.96
C GLU A 87 14.82 -5.98 -23.37
N GLY A 88 14.71 -4.71 -23.74
CA GLY A 88 14.33 -4.29 -25.10
C GLY A 88 12.87 -4.58 -25.45
N PHE A 89 11.98 -4.70 -24.46
CA PHE A 89 10.56 -4.99 -24.67
C PHE A 89 9.85 -3.93 -25.53
N MET A 90 10.27 -2.66 -25.41
CA MET A 90 9.69 -1.53 -26.13
C MET A 90 10.05 -1.50 -27.62
N ASP A 91 11.17 -2.13 -27.99
CA ASP A 91 11.67 -2.18 -29.38
C ASP A 91 11.17 -3.41 -30.12
N GLN A 92 10.44 -4.29 -29.44
CA GLN A 92 9.99 -5.57 -29.94
C GLN A 92 8.46 -5.62 -30.06
N VAL A 93 7.99 -6.35 -31.07
CA VAL A 93 6.56 -6.59 -31.25
C VAL A 93 6.16 -7.77 -30.37
N PRO A 94 5.22 -7.61 -29.42
CA PRO A 94 4.71 -8.72 -28.63
C PRO A 94 3.90 -9.68 -29.52
N LEU A 95 3.88 -10.96 -29.16
CA LEU A 95 3.02 -11.97 -29.79
C LEU A 95 1.54 -11.66 -29.58
N VAL A 96 1.20 -11.17 -28.38
CA VAL A 96 -0.13 -10.71 -27.99
C VAL A 96 0.01 -9.78 -26.79
N GLY A 97 -0.95 -8.87 -26.62
CA GLY A 97 -1.06 -8.04 -25.43
C GLY A 97 -2.52 -7.78 -25.05
N VAL A 98 -2.75 -7.54 -23.76
CA VAL A 98 -4.06 -7.17 -23.21
C VAL A 98 -3.89 -6.07 -22.18
N LEU A 99 -4.85 -5.15 -22.13
CA LEU A 99 -4.93 -4.14 -21.09
C LEU A 99 -5.75 -4.68 -19.91
N VAL A 100 -5.18 -4.62 -18.71
CA VAL A 100 -5.85 -4.97 -17.46
C VAL A 100 -6.05 -3.70 -16.64
N GLU A 101 -7.29 -3.41 -16.29
CA GLU A 101 -7.65 -2.31 -15.40
C GLU A 101 -7.69 -2.79 -13.94
N ARG A 102 -7.03 -2.05 -13.05
CA ARG A 102 -7.07 -2.28 -11.61
C ARG A 102 -7.66 -1.08 -10.89
N TRP A 103 -8.85 -1.26 -10.33
CA TRP A 103 -9.62 -0.19 -9.71
C TRP A 103 -9.31 -0.05 -8.22
N TYR A 104 -9.16 1.20 -7.75
CA TYR A 104 -8.99 1.54 -6.33
C TYR A 104 -10.32 1.83 -5.62
N MET A 105 -11.37 2.09 -6.39
CA MET A 105 -12.73 2.32 -5.90
C MET A 105 -13.66 1.26 -6.50
N ALA A 106 -14.36 0.51 -5.65
CA ALA A 106 -15.44 -0.35 -6.11
C ALA A 106 -16.60 0.47 -6.70
N PRO A 107 -17.42 -0.12 -7.60
CA PRO A 107 -18.62 0.53 -8.10
C PRO A 107 -19.55 1.00 -6.97
N GLY A 108 -20.06 2.23 -7.07
CA GLY A 108 -21.02 2.79 -6.11
C GLY A 108 -20.42 3.46 -4.87
N ILE A 109 -19.10 3.43 -4.68
CA ILE A 109 -18.43 4.23 -3.65
C ILE A 109 -18.59 5.72 -3.99
N ARG A 110 -19.00 6.51 -2.99
CA ARG A 110 -19.10 7.98 -3.14
C ARG A 110 -17.83 8.62 -2.57
N ARG A 111 -17.14 9.39 -3.40
CA ARG A 111 -16.02 10.27 -3.01
C ARG A 111 -16.56 11.68 -2.77
N ILE A 112 -16.39 12.20 -1.56
CA ILE A 112 -16.89 13.51 -1.14
C ILE A 112 -15.69 14.33 -0.65
N PRO A 113 -15.12 15.20 -1.50
CA PRO A 113 -14.09 16.14 -1.07
C PRO A 113 -14.64 17.15 -0.06
N ILE A 114 -13.84 17.50 0.92
CA ILE A 114 -14.16 18.45 2.00
C ILE A 114 -13.03 19.48 2.06
N THR A 115 -13.39 20.75 1.91
CA THR A 115 -12.45 21.88 2.03
C THR A 115 -13.17 23.02 2.74
N GLU A 116 -13.18 22.96 4.07
CA GLU A 116 -13.95 23.86 4.93
C GLU A 116 -13.14 24.15 6.21
N ASP A 117 -13.15 25.41 6.67
CA ASP A 117 -12.52 25.84 7.93
C ASP A 117 -11.05 25.36 8.14
N GLY A 118 -10.26 25.34 7.07
CA GLY A 118 -8.85 24.92 7.09
C GLY A 118 -8.64 23.40 7.06
N LEU A 119 -9.70 22.59 7.04
CA LEU A 119 -9.64 21.15 6.83
C LEU A 119 -9.59 20.84 5.33
N THR A 120 -8.58 20.08 4.89
CA THR A 120 -8.53 19.46 3.56
C THR A 120 -8.64 17.95 3.71
N ALA A 121 -9.76 17.38 3.29
CA ALA A 121 -10.07 15.97 3.50
C ALA A 121 -10.91 15.38 2.35
N THR A 122 -11.00 14.05 2.31
CA THR A 122 -11.96 13.35 1.45
C THR A 122 -12.64 12.24 2.25
N LEU A 123 -13.98 12.25 2.23
CA LEU A 123 -14.80 11.18 2.77
C LEU A 123 -15.19 10.20 1.67
N PHE A 124 -14.87 8.92 1.87
CA PHE A 124 -15.33 7.81 1.05
C PHE A 124 -16.47 7.07 1.75
N LEU A 125 -17.62 6.99 1.10
CA LEU A 125 -18.80 6.28 1.62
C LEU A 125 -19.08 5.03 0.80
N PRO A 126 -19.25 3.86 1.46
CA PRO A 126 -19.72 2.64 0.82
C PRO A 126 -21.06 2.83 0.10
N SER A 127 -21.33 1.97 -0.88
CA SER A 127 -22.65 1.86 -1.50
C SER A 127 -23.67 1.29 -0.51
N GLY A 128 -24.91 1.77 -0.56
CA GLY A 128 -26.02 1.25 0.25
C GLY A 128 -26.58 2.27 1.25
N PRO A 129 -27.57 1.86 2.07
CA PRO A 129 -28.30 2.77 2.95
C PRO A 129 -27.52 3.20 4.21
N GLY A 130 -26.48 2.45 4.59
CA GLY A 130 -25.79 2.64 5.86
C GLY A 130 -26.68 2.34 7.09
N PRO A 131 -26.29 2.76 8.30
CA PRO A 131 -25.01 3.41 8.61
C PRO A 131 -23.82 2.48 8.36
N PHE A 132 -22.64 3.07 8.20
CA PHE A 132 -21.38 2.34 8.06
C PHE A 132 -20.48 2.67 9.25
N PRO A 133 -19.63 1.74 9.71
CA PRO A 133 -18.60 2.10 10.67
C PRO A 133 -17.66 3.14 10.07
N GLY A 134 -17.28 4.11 10.89
CA GLY A 134 -16.38 5.20 10.50
C GLY A 134 -14.93 4.86 10.81
N LEU A 135 -14.02 5.25 9.92
CA LEU A 135 -12.58 5.14 10.09
C LEU A 135 -11.89 6.44 9.67
N LEU A 136 -10.97 6.91 10.50
CA LEU A 136 -10.06 8.01 10.17
C LEU A 136 -8.76 7.43 9.61
N ASP A 137 -8.41 7.79 8.37
CA ASP A 137 -7.20 7.36 7.67
C ASP A 137 -6.15 8.48 7.71
N LEU A 138 -4.99 8.21 8.31
CA LEU A 138 -3.90 9.18 8.46
C LEU A 138 -2.60 8.65 7.84
N TRP A 139 -1.95 9.51 7.07
CA TRP A 139 -0.69 9.22 6.36
C TRP A 139 0.50 9.96 6.98
N GLY A 140 1.71 9.45 6.73
CA GLY A 140 2.95 9.96 7.34
C GLY A 140 3.52 11.25 6.73
N GLY A 141 4.80 11.50 7.06
CA GLY A 141 5.51 12.79 6.98
C GLY A 141 5.69 13.47 5.62
N GLU A 142 5.17 12.92 4.52
CA GLU A 142 5.21 13.57 3.20
C GLU A 142 4.14 14.66 3.05
N GLY A 143 3.13 14.64 3.91
CA GLY A 143 1.96 15.51 3.83
C GLY A 143 1.11 15.24 2.59
N LYS A 144 0.28 16.22 2.24
CA LYS A 144 -0.74 16.16 1.20
C LYS A 144 -1.83 15.13 1.47
N LEU A 145 -2.93 15.25 0.73
CA LEU A 145 -4.04 14.34 0.80
C LEU A 145 -3.77 13.06 -0.01
N ILE A 146 -3.74 11.91 0.67
CA ILE A 146 -3.58 10.58 0.06
C ILE A 146 -4.87 9.78 0.22
N GLU A 147 -5.41 9.29 -0.90
CA GLU A 147 -6.79 8.75 -0.93
C GLU A 147 -6.89 7.24 -1.15
N TYR A 148 -5.87 6.60 -1.70
CA TYR A 148 -6.02 5.24 -2.25
C TYR A 148 -6.30 4.17 -1.20
N ARG A 149 -5.78 4.30 0.03
CA ARG A 149 -6.10 3.37 1.12
C ARG A 149 -7.53 3.56 1.62
N ALA A 150 -7.96 4.80 1.84
CA ALA A 150 -9.34 5.11 2.23
C ALA A 150 -10.37 4.63 1.19
N ALA A 151 -10.09 4.81 -0.10
CA ALA A 151 -10.92 4.32 -1.20
C ALA A 151 -11.07 2.78 -1.18
N LEU A 152 -9.98 2.05 -0.95
CA LEU A 152 -9.99 0.60 -0.82
C LEU A 152 -10.74 0.14 0.44
N LEU A 153 -10.56 0.82 1.57
CA LEU A 153 -11.29 0.51 2.82
C LEU A 153 -12.80 0.75 2.68
N ALA A 154 -13.21 1.79 1.98
CA ALA A 154 -14.62 2.02 1.66
C ALA A 154 -15.21 0.94 0.75
N SER A 155 -14.39 0.40 -0.15
CA SER A 155 -14.75 -0.78 -0.96
C SER A 155 -14.97 -2.04 -0.12
N HIS A 156 -14.52 -2.06 1.14
CA HIS A 156 -14.78 -3.10 2.14
C HIS A 156 -15.91 -2.73 3.15
N GLY A 157 -16.73 -1.73 2.84
CA GLY A 157 -17.92 -1.39 3.63
C GLY A 157 -17.70 -0.41 4.78
N ILE A 158 -16.51 0.19 4.89
CA ILE A 158 -16.15 1.12 5.96
C ILE A 158 -16.23 2.57 5.46
N ALA A 159 -16.99 3.45 6.11
CA ALA A 159 -16.92 4.88 5.80
C ALA A 159 -15.56 5.42 6.23
N CYS A 160 -14.77 5.94 5.29
CA CYS A 160 -13.37 6.29 5.56
C CYS A 160 -13.09 7.75 5.22
N LEU A 161 -12.61 8.52 6.22
CA LEU A 161 -12.19 9.91 6.07
C LEU A 161 -10.67 9.96 6.06
N THR A 162 -10.06 10.39 4.96
CA THR A 162 -8.64 10.73 4.89
C THR A 162 -8.46 12.25 4.88
N LEU A 163 -7.42 12.78 5.52
CA LEU A 163 -7.17 14.21 5.57
C LEU A 163 -5.69 14.57 5.53
N ASP A 164 -5.41 15.77 5.04
CA ASP A 164 -4.10 16.40 5.15
C ASP A 164 -4.01 17.18 6.47
N TYR A 165 -3.19 16.68 7.39
CA TYR A 165 -2.95 17.31 8.69
C TYR A 165 -1.54 17.88 8.85
N LEU A 166 -0.66 17.66 7.87
CA LEU A 166 0.74 18.09 7.92
C LEU A 166 1.02 19.32 7.06
N THR A 167 0.29 19.47 5.94
CA THR A 167 0.43 20.60 5.02
C THR A 167 -0.82 21.49 4.85
N PRO A 168 -1.80 21.56 5.79
CA PRO A 168 -2.85 22.57 5.66
C PRO A 168 -2.25 23.98 5.75
N GLU A 169 -2.89 24.94 5.10
CA GLU A 169 -2.42 26.34 4.99
C GLU A 169 -2.03 26.92 6.36
N ILE A 170 -2.82 26.68 7.40
CA ILE A 170 -2.55 27.15 8.76
C ILE A 170 -1.21 26.62 9.32
N THR A 171 -0.87 25.38 9.02
CA THR A 171 0.39 24.76 9.46
C THR A 171 1.56 25.36 8.68
N MET A 172 1.39 25.57 7.37
CA MET A 172 2.41 26.20 6.53
C MET A 172 2.65 27.67 6.90
N GLU A 173 1.60 28.40 7.27
CA GLU A 173 1.67 29.82 7.66
C GLU A 173 2.24 30.02 9.07
N THR A 174 1.83 29.18 10.03
CA THR A 174 2.20 29.37 11.44
C THR A 174 3.43 28.59 11.87
N GLY A 175 3.83 27.57 11.11
CA GLY A 175 4.88 26.61 11.48
C GLY A 175 4.56 25.80 12.73
N LYS A 176 3.34 25.89 13.27
CA LYS A 176 2.94 25.17 14.49
C LYS A 176 2.53 23.75 14.14
N MET A 177 3.34 22.80 14.57
CA MET A 177 3.04 21.37 14.53
C MET A 177 2.59 20.90 15.92
N VAL A 178 1.83 19.81 15.97
CA VAL A 178 1.64 19.08 17.22
C VAL A 178 2.99 18.45 17.59
N ASP A 179 3.47 18.72 18.80
CA ASP A 179 4.73 18.14 19.29
C ASP A 179 4.66 16.61 19.30
N SER A 180 5.76 15.97 18.92
CA SER A 180 5.92 14.53 19.06
C SER A 180 6.17 14.21 20.54
N GLN A 181 5.14 13.73 21.23
CA GLN A 181 5.23 13.31 22.63
C GLN A 181 5.15 11.79 22.74
N TYR A 182 5.74 11.27 23.81
CA TYR A 182 5.61 9.88 24.15
C TYR A 182 4.17 9.57 24.56
N ILE A 183 3.52 8.62 23.89
CA ILE A 183 2.11 8.27 24.13
C ILE A 183 2.05 7.15 25.17
N GLU A 184 1.34 7.39 26.27
CA GLU A 184 1.09 6.40 27.33
C GLU A 184 0.06 5.34 26.91
N VAL A 185 0.42 4.45 25.98
CA VAL A 185 -0.47 3.41 25.43
C VAL A 185 -1.06 2.47 26.48
N GLY A 186 -0.43 2.34 27.66
CA GLY A 186 -0.99 1.59 28.79
C GLY A 186 -2.33 2.14 29.30
N ARG A 187 -2.69 3.38 28.97
CA ARG A 187 -3.98 4.00 29.33
C ARG A 187 -5.10 3.70 28.34
N LEU A 188 -4.81 3.10 27.19
CA LEU A 188 -5.81 2.75 26.21
C LEU A 188 -6.80 1.73 26.80
N GLN A 189 -8.07 1.95 26.54
CA GLN A 189 -9.19 1.09 26.95
C GLN A 189 -9.87 0.43 25.73
N CYS A 190 -9.30 0.61 24.55
CA CYS A 190 -9.78 0.04 23.31
C CYS A 190 -8.74 -0.94 22.72
N PRO A 191 -9.19 -1.89 21.88
CA PRO A 191 -8.29 -2.76 21.13
C PRO A 191 -7.31 -1.97 20.26
N LEU A 192 -6.05 -2.40 20.26
CA LEU A 192 -4.96 -1.82 19.48
C LEU A 192 -4.32 -2.91 18.63
N LEU A 193 -4.21 -2.64 17.33
CA LEU A 193 -3.45 -3.45 16.38
C LEU A 193 -2.19 -2.67 15.96
N LEU A 194 -1.02 -3.26 16.18
CA LEU A 194 0.25 -2.77 15.65
C LEU A 194 0.71 -3.67 14.50
N VAL A 195 1.05 -3.06 13.37
CA VAL A 195 1.63 -3.73 12.19
C VAL A 195 3.03 -3.18 11.99
N VAL A 196 4.04 -4.06 12.00
CA VAL A 196 5.44 -3.68 12.12
C VAL A 196 6.29 -4.45 11.11
N GLY A 197 7.12 -3.73 10.38
CA GLY A 197 8.22 -4.31 9.61
C GLY A 197 9.50 -4.35 10.46
N GLU A 198 10.14 -5.52 10.56
CA GLU A 198 11.36 -5.69 11.36
C GLU A 198 12.62 -5.15 10.67
N ASP A 199 12.57 -4.89 9.36
CA ASP A 199 13.62 -4.20 8.60
C ASP A 199 13.18 -2.78 8.24
N ASP A 200 12.43 -2.10 9.13
CA ASP A 200 12.16 -0.67 8.99
C ASP A 200 13.46 0.13 9.14
N GLN A 201 13.89 0.79 8.06
CA GLN A 201 15.11 1.60 8.03
C GLN A 201 14.85 3.11 8.19
N ASN A 202 13.59 3.49 8.43
CA ASN A 202 13.18 4.87 8.65
C ASN A 202 13.03 5.19 10.15
N TRP A 203 12.43 4.28 10.92
CA TRP A 203 12.24 4.40 12.37
C TRP A 203 12.45 3.06 13.09
N PRO A 204 12.78 3.06 14.39
CA PRO A 204 12.87 1.84 15.20
C PRO A 204 11.47 1.32 15.55
N ALA A 205 10.68 0.95 14.53
CA ALA A 205 9.27 0.60 14.66
C ALA A 205 9.08 -0.68 15.50
N TYR A 206 9.98 -1.64 15.35
CA TYR A 206 9.95 -2.89 16.11
C TYR A 206 10.23 -2.67 17.59
N GLU A 207 11.31 -1.95 17.92
CA GLU A 207 11.65 -1.61 19.29
C GLU A 207 10.54 -0.78 19.94
N SER A 208 9.98 0.20 19.20
CA SER A 208 8.86 1.01 19.67
C SER A 208 7.61 0.16 19.98
N ALA A 209 7.31 -0.85 19.14
CA ALA A 209 6.20 -1.76 19.39
C ALA A 209 6.44 -2.67 20.61
N MET A 210 7.70 -3.06 20.88
CA MET A 210 8.05 -3.82 22.08
C MET A 210 7.93 -2.96 23.35
N ASP A 211 8.34 -1.69 23.30
CA ASP A 211 8.14 -0.74 24.40
C ASP A 211 6.64 -0.54 24.70
N MET A 212 5.82 -0.36 23.66
CA MET A 212 4.36 -0.27 23.78
C MET A 212 3.76 -1.54 24.39
N LYS A 213 4.24 -2.71 23.97
CA LYS A 213 3.81 -4.00 24.51
C LYS A 213 4.11 -4.13 26.00
N GLU A 214 5.35 -3.83 26.41
CA GLU A 214 5.75 -3.87 27.82
C GLU A 214 4.90 -2.89 28.67
N MET A 215 4.62 -1.70 28.13
CA MET A 215 3.78 -0.72 28.80
C MET A 215 2.34 -1.22 29.00
N MET A 216 1.73 -1.80 27.97
CA MET A 216 0.37 -2.34 28.07
C MET A 216 0.30 -3.57 28.99
N GLU A 217 1.34 -4.41 29.02
CA GLU A 217 1.46 -5.52 29.98
C GLU A 217 1.52 -5.01 31.42
N LYS A 218 2.38 -4.01 31.72
CA LYS A 218 2.48 -3.39 33.05
C LYS A 218 1.16 -2.76 33.52
N ALA A 219 0.37 -2.24 32.59
CA ALA A 219 -0.94 -1.67 32.88
C ALA A 219 -2.07 -2.71 33.02
N GLY A 220 -1.80 -4.01 32.78
CA GLY A 220 -2.82 -5.07 32.79
C GLY A 220 -3.71 -5.12 31.53
N ASN A 221 -3.35 -4.38 30.47
CA ASN A 221 -4.12 -4.21 29.24
C ASN A 221 -3.58 -5.04 28.07
N SER A 222 -2.75 -6.04 28.33
CA SER A 222 -2.16 -6.91 27.29
C SER A 222 -3.20 -7.58 26.39
N HIS A 223 -4.39 -7.88 26.93
CA HIS A 223 -5.52 -8.47 26.20
C HIS A 223 -6.11 -7.56 25.11
N LEU A 224 -5.83 -6.25 25.15
CA LEU A 224 -6.25 -5.29 24.12
C LEU A 224 -5.26 -5.17 22.97
N LEU A 225 -4.04 -5.68 23.12
CA LEU A 225 -2.96 -5.48 22.16
C LEU A 225 -2.79 -6.69 21.25
N THR A 226 -2.81 -6.46 19.95
CA THR A 226 -2.33 -7.40 18.93
C THR A 226 -1.13 -6.80 18.21
N VAL A 227 0.00 -7.52 18.16
CA VAL A 227 1.19 -7.12 17.40
C VAL A 227 1.42 -8.09 16.26
N LEU A 228 1.46 -7.57 15.04
CA LEU A 228 1.86 -8.27 13.84
C LEU A 228 3.26 -7.78 13.44
N SER A 229 4.26 -8.64 13.66
CA SER A 229 5.65 -8.37 13.32
C SER A 229 6.07 -9.20 12.11
N TYR A 230 6.69 -8.56 11.13
CA TYR A 230 7.06 -9.18 9.86
C TYR A 230 8.55 -9.05 9.57
N LEU A 231 9.23 -10.20 9.59
CA LEU A 231 10.64 -10.30 9.21
C LEU A 231 10.84 -9.84 7.76
N ASN A 232 11.90 -9.05 7.53
CA ASN A 232 12.30 -8.52 6.21
C ASN A 232 11.24 -7.62 5.54
N ALA A 233 10.29 -7.07 6.29
CA ALA A 233 9.43 -5.99 5.80
C ALA A 233 9.98 -4.63 6.23
N GLY A 234 9.99 -3.67 5.31
CA GLY A 234 10.35 -2.29 5.58
C GLY A 234 9.18 -1.40 6.04
N HIS A 235 9.44 -0.10 6.06
CA HIS A 235 8.57 0.96 6.56
C HIS A 235 7.23 1.09 5.81
N LEU A 236 7.26 1.02 4.48
CA LEU A 236 6.13 1.36 3.61
C LEU A 236 5.19 0.17 3.38
N ILE A 237 4.52 -0.32 4.44
CA ILE A 237 3.53 -1.40 4.32
C ILE A 237 2.24 -0.84 3.69
N GLU A 238 2.19 -0.92 2.36
CA GLU A 238 1.10 -0.43 1.52
C GLU A 238 -0.06 -1.42 1.34
N PRO A 239 -1.22 -1.01 0.77
CA PRO A 239 -2.23 -1.95 0.32
C PRO A 239 -1.66 -3.03 -0.64
N PRO A 240 -2.26 -4.23 -0.70
CA PRO A 240 -1.72 -5.37 -1.43
C PRO A 240 -1.37 -5.08 -2.89
N TYR A 241 -0.27 -5.68 -3.36
CA TYR A 241 0.27 -5.57 -4.72
C TYR A 241 0.76 -4.17 -5.11
N THR A 242 0.86 -3.23 -4.17
CA THR A 242 1.68 -2.03 -4.36
C THR A 242 3.15 -2.46 -4.40
N PRO A 243 3.95 -2.03 -5.39
CA PRO A 243 5.31 -2.50 -5.52
C PRO A 243 6.21 -2.04 -4.37
N HIS A 244 7.03 -2.95 -3.86
CA HIS A 244 7.99 -2.66 -2.81
C HIS A 244 9.01 -1.61 -3.28
N THR A 245 9.14 -0.53 -2.51
CA THR A 245 10.08 0.55 -2.80
C THR A 245 11.05 0.69 -1.64
N ARG A 246 12.25 0.13 -1.78
CA ARG A 246 13.26 0.10 -0.71
C ARG A 246 13.89 1.46 -0.41
N ALA A 247 13.94 2.35 -1.40
CA ALA A 247 14.51 3.69 -1.25
C ALA A 247 13.85 4.69 -2.20
N THR A 248 13.63 5.92 -1.75
CA THR A 248 13.04 6.99 -2.58
C THR A 248 13.71 8.33 -2.33
N ALA A 249 13.66 9.20 -3.34
CA ALA A 249 13.77 10.62 -3.12
C ALA A 249 12.60 11.06 -2.24
N PHE A 250 12.89 11.76 -1.15
CA PHE A 250 11.92 12.14 -0.13
C PHE A 250 12.18 13.58 0.31
N CYS A 251 11.10 14.36 0.37
CA CYS A 251 11.06 15.66 1.01
C CYS A 251 10.10 15.55 2.19
N SER A 252 10.59 15.89 3.39
CA SER A 252 9.74 15.98 4.57
C SER A 252 8.84 17.22 4.47
N ALA A 253 7.63 17.17 5.02
CA ALA A 253 6.81 18.38 5.16
C ALA A 253 7.54 19.54 5.90
N ALA A 254 8.56 19.22 6.71
CA ALA A 254 9.37 20.18 7.45
C ALA A 254 10.65 20.65 6.72
N SER A 255 10.99 20.11 5.55
CA SER A 255 12.22 20.45 4.82
C SER A 255 12.01 20.46 3.30
N VAL A 256 12.58 21.47 2.64
CA VAL A 256 12.61 21.57 1.18
C VAL A 256 13.76 20.78 0.53
N GLU A 257 14.65 20.19 1.33
CA GLU A 257 15.76 19.39 0.84
C GLU A 257 15.31 17.97 0.46
N GLU A 258 15.57 17.56 -0.78
CA GLU A 258 15.33 16.20 -1.26
C GLU A 258 16.48 15.30 -0.78
N VAL A 259 16.15 14.29 0.02
CA VAL A 259 17.10 13.27 0.50
C VAL A 259 16.71 11.89 -0.02
N MET A 260 17.68 10.98 -0.13
CA MET A 260 17.38 9.57 -0.40
C MET A 260 17.05 8.87 0.91
N ALA A 261 15.76 8.60 1.14
CA ALA A 261 15.30 7.83 2.29
C ALA A 261 15.43 6.34 2.03
N LEU A 262 15.84 5.59 3.06
CA LEU A 262 15.83 4.13 3.06
C LEU A 262 14.61 3.66 3.85
N TRP A 263 13.79 2.83 3.21
CA TRP A 263 12.58 2.28 3.82
C TRP A 263 12.79 0.85 4.31
N GLY A 264 13.84 0.18 3.80
CA GLY A 264 14.14 -1.22 4.11
C GLY A 264 13.17 -2.21 3.47
N GLY A 265 13.31 -3.48 3.81
CA GLY A 265 12.52 -4.59 3.31
C GLY A 265 13.16 -5.36 2.14
N GLU A 266 12.72 -6.61 1.98
CA GLU A 266 12.98 -7.46 0.82
C GLU A 266 11.70 -7.65 0.01
N THR A 267 11.77 -7.51 -1.32
CA THR A 267 10.59 -7.43 -2.19
C THR A 267 9.57 -8.56 -1.99
N VAL A 268 10.02 -9.82 -1.92
CA VAL A 268 9.11 -10.97 -1.73
C VAL A 268 8.49 -10.95 -0.33
N ALA A 269 9.29 -10.82 0.72
CA ALA A 269 8.80 -10.80 2.10
C ALA A 269 7.85 -9.61 2.34
N HIS A 270 8.21 -8.44 1.83
CA HIS A 270 7.41 -7.22 1.94
C HIS A 270 6.08 -7.32 1.19
N SER A 271 6.06 -7.88 -0.03
CA SER A 271 4.81 -8.09 -0.78
C SER A 271 3.83 -9.00 -0.03
N ARG A 272 4.31 -10.11 0.54
CA ARG A 272 3.51 -11.02 1.37
C ARG A 272 3.03 -10.37 2.66
N THR A 273 3.86 -9.49 3.24
CA THR A 273 3.51 -8.69 4.41
C THR A 273 2.34 -7.77 4.12
N GLN A 274 2.38 -7.03 3.00
CA GLN A 274 1.26 -6.17 2.58
C GLN A 274 -0.05 -6.96 2.42
N GLU A 275 0.01 -8.15 1.81
CA GLU A 275 -1.16 -9.02 1.64
C GLU A 275 -1.74 -9.52 2.97
N ASP A 276 -0.89 -10.02 3.86
CA ASP A 276 -1.31 -10.57 5.15
C ASP A 276 -1.78 -9.47 6.11
N ALA A 277 -1.03 -8.38 6.22
CA ALA A 277 -1.37 -7.24 7.07
C ALA A 277 -2.71 -6.62 6.67
N TRP A 278 -2.97 -6.47 5.37
CA TRP A 278 -4.27 -5.97 4.89
C TRP A 278 -5.43 -6.87 5.32
N LYS A 279 -5.31 -8.19 5.13
CA LYS A 279 -6.34 -9.17 5.52
C LYS A 279 -6.60 -9.14 7.03
N LYS A 280 -5.53 -9.10 7.84
CA LYS A 280 -5.64 -9.06 9.30
C LYS A 280 -6.18 -7.73 9.80
N MET A 281 -5.80 -6.60 9.19
CA MET A 281 -6.37 -5.29 9.49
C MET A 281 -7.87 -5.25 9.21
N LEU A 282 -8.32 -5.73 8.03
CA LEU A 282 -9.76 -5.81 7.73
C LEU A 282 -10.51 -6.69 8.73
N THR A 283 -9.92 -7.80 9.15
CA THR A 283 -10.50 -8.69 10.17
C THR A 283 -10.64 -7.97 11.52
N PHE A 284 -9.56 -7.33 11.97
CA PHE A 284 -9.53 -6.53 13.20
C PHE A 284 -10.57 -5.40 13.17
N LEU A 285 -10.64 -4.64 12.08
CA LEU A 285 -11.64 -3.57 11.92
C LEU A 285 -13.06 -4.15 11.92
N LYS A 286 -13.28 -5.29 11.27
CA LYS A 286 -14.59 -5.96 11.27
C LYS A 286 -15.02 -6.34 12.68
N GLU A 287 -14.15 -7.00 13.43
CA GLU A 287 -14.43 -7.46 14.79
C GLU A 287 -14.72 -6.30 15.76
N ASN A 288 -13.97 -5.21 15.64
CA ASN A 288 -13.99 -4.12 16.61
C ASN A 288 -14.91 -2.95 16.23
N LEU A 289 -15.27 -2.80 14.96
CA LEU A 289 -16.19 -1.74 14.51
C LEU A 289 -17.61 -2.23 14.21
N TYR A 290 -17.81 -3.53 13.96
CA TYR A 290 -19.13 -4.08 13.60
C TYR A 290 -19.87 -4.84 14.73
N GLY A 291 -19.34 -4.96 15.96
CA GLY A 291 -20.04 -5.59 17.10
C GLY A 291 -20.40 -4.57 18.20
N SER A 292 -21.60 -4.49 18.79
CA SER A 292 -22.62 -5.50 19.08
C SER A 292 -24.02 -5.02 18.68
N SER A 293 -24.51 -5.39 17.51
CA SER A 293 -25.94 -5.29 17.18
C SER A 293 -26.31 -6.52 16.38
N ASN A 294 -27.38 -7.21 16.78
CA ASN A 294 -27.97 -8.36 16.09
C ASN A 294 -28.44 -7.97 14.68
N CYS A 295 -27.51 -7.82 13.73
CA CYS A 295 -27.83 -7.73 12.32
C CYS A 295 -27.34 -9.00 11.65
N VAL A 296 -28.28 -9.93 11.47
CA VAL A 296 -28.14 -11.04 10.55
C VAL A 296 -28.06 -10.43 9.14
N PHE A 297 -26.98 -10.73 8.41
CA PHE A 297 -26.85 -10.42 6.99
C PHE A 297 -27.66 -11.41 6.15
#